data_AF-A0A8H7VGK5-F1
#
_entry.id   AF-A0A8H7VGK5-F1
#
_cell.length_a   1.000
_cell.length_b   1.000
_cell.length_c   1.000
_cell.angle_alpha   90.00
_cell.angle_beta   90.00
_cell.angle_gamma   90.00
#
_symmetry.space_group_name_H-M   'P 1'
#
loop_
_entity.id
_entity.type
_entity.pdbx_description
1 polymer ?
#
loop_
_entity_poly.entity_id
_entity_poly.type
_entity_poly.pdbx_seq_one_letter_code
_entity_poly.pdbx_strand_id
1 'polypeptide(L)'
;MVAWGTNIEIECECTPSHRVIYNKGIGIYELGNSFTQCPNCHRTNVKPITVGFAKCQYRIHGVKEDGTEFKSDWKEVTDKDAYQRYDPSDQVSWKRLGIESKDLNAQTKDPSCTICLEDVVFMKTSLPCGHQFHTSCISRWKLTCPNCRASRL
;
A
#
# COMPACT_ATOMS: atom_id res chain seq x y z
N MET A 1 24.20 0.94 -4.68
CA MET A 1 23.11 0.34 -5.48
C MET A 1 21.82 0.60 -4.73
N VAL A 2 20.87 1.33 -5.32
CA VAL A 2 19.60 1.65 -4.64
C VAL A 2 18.66 0.47 -4.81
N ALA A 3 18.19 -0.08 -3.70
CA ALA A 3 17.32 -1.23 -3.70
C ALA A 3 15.90 -0.83 -4.15
N TRP A 4 15.33 -1.58 -5.09
CA TRP A 4 14.07 -1.23 -5.77
C TRP A 4 12.88 -1.28 -4.80
N GLY A 5 11.84 -0.52 -5.11
CA GLY A 5 10.60 -0.47 -4.33
C GLY A 5 10.69 0.43 -3.11
N THR A 6 10.04 0.00 -2.02
CA THR A 6 9.93 0.73 -0.77
C THR A 6 11.13 0.47 0.14
N ASN A 7 11.77 1.55 0.59
CA ASN A 7 12.93 1.57 1.46
C ASN A 7 12.57 2.29 2.76
N ILE A 8 12.80 1.68 3.93
CA ILE A 8 12.37 2.21 5.22
C ILE A 8 13.61 2.68 5.98
N GLU A 9 13.72 3.97 6.26
CA GLU A 9 14.72 4.49 7.19
C GLU A 9 14.29 4.15 8.61
N ILE A 10 15.17 3.46 9.33
CA ILE A 10 14.93 3.03 10.69
C ILE A 10 16.03 3.53 11.63
N GLU A 11 15.62 3.89 12.84
CA GLU A 11 16.51 4.06 13.98
C GLU A 11 16.65 2.73 14.72
N CYS A 12 17.89 2.33 14.99
CA CYS A 12 18.22 1.10 15.68
C CYS A 12 19.42 1.33 16.61
N GLU A 13 19.36 0.76 17.81
CA GLU A 13 20.42 0.90 18.83
C GLU A 13 21.79 0.37 18.38
N CYS A 14 21.84 -0.57 17.44
CA CYS A 14 23.12 -1.10 16.95
C CYS A 14 23.87 -0.12 16.04
N THR A 15 23.21 0.93 15.55
CA THR A 15 23.79 2.01 14.75
C THR A 15 23.44 3.36 15.37
N PRO A 16 24.02 3.71 16.53
CA PRO A 16 23.65 4.93 17.26
C PRO A 16 24.03 6.22 16.52
N SER A 17 24.96 6.16 15.57
CA SER A 17 25.47 7.32 14.83
C SER A 17 24.71 7.63 13.54
N HIS A 18 23.90 6.69 13.03
CA HIS A 18 23.18 6.89 11.77
C HIS A 18 21.96 5.97 11.65
N ARG A 19 21.02 6.37 10.80
CA ARG A 19 19.89 5.52 10.40
C ARG A 19 20.36 4.44 9.45
N VAL A 20 19.61 3.35 9.38
CA VAL A 20 19.83 2.28 8.39
C VAL A 20 18.60 2.12 7.52
N ILE A 21 18.79 1.54 6.34
CA ILE A 21 17.72 1.38 5.36
C ILE A 21 17.34 -0.10 5.30
N TYR A 22 16.12 -0.42 5.71
CA TYR A 22 15.51 -1.71 5.46
C TYR A 22 14.78 -1.67 4.12
N ASN A 23 15.26 -2.41 3.12
CA ASN A 23 14.55 -2.55 1.86
C ASN A 23 13.40 -3.56 2.04
N LYS A 24 12.17 -3.05 1.98
CA LYS A 24 10.95 -3.85 2.03
C LYS A 24 10.58 -4.39 0.65
N GLY A 25 11.00 -3.70 -0.42
CA GLY A 25 10.64 -4.04 -1.79
C GLY A 25 9.24 -3.55 -2.18
N ILE A 26 8.60 -4.26 -3.11
CA ILE A 26 7.29 -3.90 -3.69
C ILE A 26 6.12 -4.35 -2.80
N GLY A 27 4.95 -3.72 -2.94
CA GLY A 27 3.69 -4.09 -2.29
C GLY A 27 3.28 -3.15 -1.16
N ILE A 28 2.45 -3.63 -0.23
CA ILE A 28 1.89 -2.80 0.84
C ILE A 28 2.79 -2.78 2.09
N TYR A 29 2.97 -1.61 2.68
CA TYR A 29 3.57 -1.37 3.99
C TYR A 29 2.62 -0.53 4.83
N GLU A 30 2.05 -1.11 5.88
CA GLU A 30 1.22 -0.44 6.87
C GLU A 30 2.08 0.00 8.07
N LEU A 31 2.08 1.30 8.36
CA LEU A 31 2.88 1.86 9.44
C LEU A 31 2.47 1.23 10.79
N GLY A 32 3.44 0.66 11.51
CA GLY A 32 3.23 0.04 12.82
C GLY A 32 2.63 -1.38 12.80
N ASN A 33 2.15 -1.85 11.65
CA ASN A 33 1.54 -3.19 11.50
C ASN A 33 2.29 -4.10 10.50
N SER A 34 3.32 -3.57 9.84
CA SER A 34 4.16 -4.34 8.91
C SER A 34 5.51 -4.71 9.53
N PHE A 35 6.00 -5.89 9.17
CA PHE A 35 7.32 -6.37 9.58
C PHE A 35 8.41 -5.41 9.10
N THR A 36 9.26 -5.00 10.03
CA THR A 36 10.44 -4.16 9.77
C THR A 36 11.58 -4.70 10.62
N GLN A 37 12.78 -4.82 10.05
CA GLN A 37 13.96 -5.29 10.78
C GLN A 37 15.21 -4.49 10.43
N CYS A 38 16.14 -4.40 11.39
CA CYS A 38 17.47 -3.87 11.13
C CYS A 38 18.25 -4.81 10.20
N PRO A 39 18.79 -4.34 9.05
CA PRO A 39 19.63 -5.18 8.19
C PRO A 39 20.98 -5.54 8.84
N ASN A 40 21.41 -4.80 9.85
CA ASN A 40 22.70 -5.03 10.51
C ASN A 40 22.60 -6.02 11.67
N CYS A 41 21.60 -5.86 12.55
CA CYS A 41 21.45 -6.68 13.76
C CYS A 41 20.20 -7.57 13.78
N HIS A 42 19.35 -7.51 12.76
CA HIS A 42 18.13 -8.31 12.60
C HIS A 42 17.08 -8.16 13.70
N ARG A 43 17.24 -7.19 14.61
CA ARG A 43 16.19 -6.83 15.57
C ARG A 43 14.97 -6.29 14.83
N THR A 44 13.79 -6.69 15.30
CA THR A 44 12.48 -6.27 14.77
C THR A 44 11.86 -5.12 15.58
N ASN A 45 12.30 -4.91 16.82
CA ASN A 45 11.93 -3.74 17.63
C ASN A 45 12.75 -2.52 17.19
N VAL A 46 12.50 -2.04 15.97
CA VAL A 46 13.14 -0.88 15.37
C VAL A 46 12.11 0.20 15.11
N LYS A 47 12.53 1.47 15.14
CA LYS A 47 11.62 2.60 14.94
C LYS A 47 11.70 3.08 13.48
N PRO A 48 10.66 2.88 12.65
CA PRO A 48 10.60 3.47 11.32
C PRO A 48 10.40 4.99 11.42
N ILE A 49 11.15 5.75 10.61
CA ILE A 49 11.12 7.22 10.61
C ILE A 49 10.53 7.76 9.32
N THR A 50 11.00 7.27 8.17
CA THR A 50 10.49 7.68 6.85
C THR A 50 10.59 6.52 5.86
N VAL A 51 9.87 6.65 4.76
CA VAL A 51 9.96 5.74 3.61
C VAL A 51 10.53 6.48 2.40
N GLY A 52 11.33 5.80 1.60
CA GLY A 52 11.83 6.24 0.30
C GLY A 52 11.42 5.25 -0.79
N PHE A 53 11.37 5.71 -2.04
CA PHE A 53 10.95 4.92 -3.18
C PHE A 53 12.02 4.94 -4.26
N ALA A 54 12.26 3.80 -4.90
CA ALA A 54 13.19 3.69 -6.02
C ALA A 54 12.64 2.79 -7.11
N LYS A 55 12.68 3.26 -8.37
CA LYS A 55 12.31 2.48 -9.56
C LYS A 55 10.93 1.80 -9.44
N CYS A 56 9.93 2.53 -8.95
CA CYS A 56 8.59 2.00 -8.72
C CYS A 56 7.50 3.09 -8.85
N GLN A 57 6.25 2.66 -8.92
CA GLN A 57 5.09 3.51 -8.68
C GLN A 57 4.64 3.32 -7.23
N TYR A 58 4.20 4.40 -6.57
CA TYR A 58 3.64 4.30 -5.23
C TYR A 58 2.40 5.18 -5.04
N ARG A 59 1.59 4.85 -4.04
CA ARG A 59 0.53 5.71 -3.52
C ARG A 59 0.40 5.57 -2.02
N ILE A 60 -0.24 6.55 -1.41
CA ILE A 60 -0.54 6.57 0.02
C ILE A 60 -2.05 6.46 0.19
N HIS A 61 -2.50 5.62 1.11
CA HIS A 61 -3.91 5.49 1.46
C HIS A 61 -4.08 5.21 2.95
N GLY A 62 -5.23 5.53 3.52
CA GLY A 62 -5.42 5.35 4.94
C GLY A 62 -6.69 5.95 5.48
N VAL A 63 -6.80 5.89 6.81
CA VAL A 63 -7.90 6.49 7.58
C VAL A 63 -7.27 7.46 8.58
N LYS A 64 -7.74 8.71 8.56
CA LYS A 64 -7.35 9.74 9.52
C LYS A 64 -7.97 9.45 10.90
N GLU A 65 -7.51 10.12 11.95
CA GLU A 65 -8.09 9.99 13.31
C GLU A 65 -9.58 10.33 13.36
N ASP A 66 -10.02 11.32 12.57
CA ASP A 66 -11.43 11.70 12.46
C ASP A 66 -12.30 10.68 11.68
N GLY A 67 -11.71 9.59 11.18
CA GLY A 67 -12.37 8.55 10.41
C GLY A 67 -12.41 8.81 8.90
N THR A 68 -11.94 9.96 8.43
CA THR A 68 -11.92 10.29 7.00
C THR A 68 -10.96 9.37 6.24
N GLU A 69 -11.46 8.76 5.17
CA GLU A 69 -10.64 7.98 4.24
C GLU A 69 -9.84 8.90 3.30
N PHE A 70 -8.59 8.55 3.04
CA PHE A 70 -7.74 9.25 2.09
C PHE A 70 -7.04 8.27 1.17
N LYS A 71 -6.87 8.68 -0.08
CA LYS A 71 -6.12 7.93 -1.09
C LYS A 71 -5.53 8.90 -2.10
N SER A 72 -4.22 8.85 -2.28
CA SER A 72 -3.55 9.61 -3.33
C SER A 72 -3.61 8.87 -4.67
N ASP A 73 -3.38 9.62 -5.74
CA ASP A 73 -3.02 9.04 -7.03
C ASP A 73 -1.68 8.32 -6.97
N TRP A 74 -1.42 7.51 -8.00
CA TRP A 74 -0.12 6.86 -8.19
C TRP A 74 0.92 7.88 -8.65
N LYS A 75 2.08 7.84 -8.00
CA LYS A 75 3.26 8.64 -8.35
C LYS A 75 4.35 7.71 -8.86
N GLU A 76 5.03 8.10 -9.93
CA GLU A 76 6.06 7.31 -10.58
C GLU A 76 7.48 7.78 -10.23
N VAL A 77 8.40 6.83 -10.04
CA VAL A 77 9.82 7.08 -9.72
C VAL A 77 10.69 6.25 -10.67
N THR A 78 11.28 6.86 -11.70
CA THR A 78 12.03 6.17 -12.78
C THR A 78 13.55 6.13 -12.55
N ASP A 79 14.28 7.24 -12.77
CA ASP A 79 15.74 7.21 -12.89
C ASP A 79 16.51 8.09 -11.88
N LYS A 80 15.82 9.03 -11.23
CA LYS A 80 16.39 9.82 -10.13
C LYS A 80 15.92 9.24 -8.80
N ASP A 81 16.82 9.12 -7.83
CA ASP A 81 16.46 8.76 -6.45
C ASP A 81 15.43 9.77 -5.94
N ALA A 82 14.15 9.38 -5.87
CA ALA A 82 13.11 10.18 -5.26
C ALA A 82 12.99 9.77 -3.79
N TYR A 83 13.80 10.37 -2.93
CA TYR A 83 13.50 10.41 -1.51
C TYR A 83 12.35 11.40 -1.30
N GLN A 84 11.12 10.89 -1.27
CA GLN A 84 10.07 11.63 -0.55
C GLN A 84 10.29 11.37 0.93
N ARG A 85 11.03 12.26 1.60
CA ARG A 85 10.90 12.38 3.05
C ARG A 85 9.42 12.68 3.30
N TYR A 86 8.73 11.74 3.95
CA TYR A 86 7.48 12.06 4.58
C TYR A 86 7.87 12.97 5.75
N ASP A 87 7.75 14.28 5.57
CA ASP A 87 7.96 15.21 6.66
C ASP A 87 6.84 14.95 7.67
N PRO A 88 7.15 14.42 8.87
CA PRO A 88 6.13 14.16 9.86
C PRO A 88 5.43 15.45 10.30
N SER A 89 5.94 16.64 9.97
CA SER A 89 5.32 17.93 10.31
C SER A 89 4.04 18.21 9.51
N ASP A 90 3.83 17.56 8.36
CA ASP A 90 2.54 17.55 7.62
C ASP A 90 1.55 16.56 8.29
N GLN A 91 1.56 16.59 9.62
CA GLN A 91 1.05 15.60 10.56
C GLN A 91 -0.47 15.56 10.55
N VAL A 92 -1.07 15.03 9.49
CA VAL A 92 -2.39 14.44 9.60
C VAL A 92 -2.22 13.24 10.53
N SER A 93 -2.87 13.29 11.69
CA SER A 93 -2.93 12.16 12.60
C SER A 93 -3.63 11.00 11.86
N TRP A 94 -2.88 9.95 11.53
CA TRP A 94 -3.40 8.77 10.86
C TRP A 94 -3.75 7.70 11.88
N LYS A 95 -5.01 7.27 11.88
CA LYS A 95 -5.41 6.05 12.59
C LYS A 95 -4.80 4.82 11.93
N ARG A 96 -4.75 4.81 10.59
CA ARG A 96 -4.10 3.78 9.76
C ARG A 96 -3.50 4.41 8.52
N LEU A 97 -2.24 4.10 8.24
CA LEU A 97 -1.52 4.59 7.05
C LEU A 97 -0.91 3.41 6.30
N GLY A 98 -1.35 3.22 5.06
CA GLY A 98 -0.83 2.26 4.10
C GLY A 98 -0.06 2.95 2.98
N ILE A 99 1.13 2.41 2.71
CA ILE A 99 1.96 2.77 1.56
C ILE A 99 1.95 1.58 0.62
N GLU A 100 1.54 1.81 -0.62
CA GLU A 100 1.49 0.76 -1.63
C GLU A 100 2.47 1.10 -2.74
N SER A 101 3.34 0.15 -3.09
CA SER A 101 4.24 0.26 -4.24
C SER A 101 4.03 -0.89 -5.23
N LYS A 102 4.29 -0.62 -6.52
CA LYS A 102 4.26 -1.59 -7.63
C LYS A 102 5.35 -1.27 -8.65
N ASP A 103 5.71 -2.24 -9.48
CA ASP A 103 6.69 -2.03 -10.55
C ASP A 103 6.21 -0.94 -11.52
N LEU A 104 7.14 -0.23 -12.15
CA LEU A 104 6.84 0.80 -13.18
C LEU A 104 6.01 0.23 -14.33
N ASN A 105 6.30 -1.01 -14.71
CA ASN A 105 5.60 -1.72 -15.78
C ASN A 105 4.41 -2.54 -15.27
N ALA A 106 4.14 -2.55 -13.96
CA ALA A 106 2.95 -3.20 -13.44
C ALA A 106 1.75 -2.37 -13.87
N GLN A 107 1.11 -2.81 -14.97
CA GLN A 107 -0.28 -2.43 -15.25
C GLN A 107 -1.05 -2.67 -13.95
N THR A 108 -1.77 -1.65 -13.47
CA THR A 108 -2.79 -1.89 -12.45
C THR A 108 -3.72 -2.92 -13.08
N LYS A 109 -3.58 -4.21 -12.74
CA LYS A 109 -4.60 -5.17 -13.09
C LYS A 109 -5.85 -4.65 -12.40
N ASP A 110 -6.77 -4.13 -13.20
CA ASP A 110 -8.10 -3.87 -12.69
C ASP A 110 -8.60 -5.17 -12.04
N PRO A 111 -9.35 -5.07 -10.95
CA PRO A 111 -9.86 -6.26 -10.29
C PRO A 111 -10.60 -7.09 -11.32
N SER A 112 -10.30 -8.38 -11.44
CA SER A 112 -10.99 -9.24 -12.40
C SER A 112 -12.35 -9.65 -11.83
N CYS A 113 -13.37 -9.59 -12.67
CA CYS A 113 -14.71 -10.03 -12.31
C CYS A 113 -14.71 -11.54 -12.30
N THR A 114 -14.80 -12.19 -11.12
CA THR A 114 -14.80 -13.66 -11.07
C THR A 114 -16.06 -14.31 -11.65
N ILE A 115 -17.09 -13.51 -11.99
CA ILE A 115 -18.32 -13.97 -12.64
C ILE A 115 -18.12 -14.15 -14.15
N CYS A 116 -17.50 -13.18 -14.84
CA CYS A 116 -17.27 -13.23 -16.29
C CYS A 116 -15.81 -13.48 -16.68
N LEU A 117 -14.90 -13.49 -15.71
CA LEU A 117 -13.45 -13.67 -15.86
C LEU A 117 -12.77 -12.57 -16.70
N GLU A 118 -13.41 -11.42 -16.86
CA GLU A 118 -12.87 -10.23 -17.53
C GLU A 118 -12.47 -9.16 -16.51
N ASP A 119 -11.54 -8.29 -16.90
CA ASP A 119 -11.10 -7.15 -16.07
C ASP A 119 -12.25 -6.17 -15.81
N VAL A 120 -12.38 -5.68 -14.58
CA VAL A 120 -13.43 -4.73 -14.19
C VAL A 120 -12.98 -3.31 -14.48
N VAL A 121 -13.07 -2.94 -15.76
CA VAL A 121 -12.58 -1.63 -16.26
C VAL A 121 -13.63 -0.52 -16.10
N PHE A 122 -14.92 -0.83 -16.30
CA PHE A 122 -16.02 0.15 -16.26
C PHE A 122 -17.24 -0.39 -15.50
N MET A 123 -18.07 0.53 -14.96
CA MET A 123 -19.33 0.22 -14.27
C MET A 123 -19.18 -0.91 -13.25
N LYS A 124 -18.49 -0.62 -12.15
CA LYS A 124 -18.23 -1.58 -11.09
C LYS A 124 -19.03 -1.33 -9.84
N THR A 125 -19.41 -2.42 -9.19
CA THR A 125 -20.06 -2.42 -7.89
C THR A 125 -19.13 -3.08 -6.89
N SER A 126 -18.81 -2.36 -5.81
CA SER A 126 -18.11 -2.92 -4.65
C SER A 126 -19.15 -3.37 -3.64
N LEU A 127 -19.05 -4.60 -3.15
CA LEU A 127 -19.90 -5.10 -2.06
C LEU A 127 -19.35 -4.62 -0.70
N PRO A 128 -20.14 -4.66 0.40
CA PRO A 128 -19.67 -4.29 1.74
C PRO A 128 -18.44 -5.08 2.21
N CYS A 129 -18.27 -6.31 1.70
CA CYS A 129 -17.09 -7.14 1.94
C CYS A 129 -15.82 -6.71 1.17
N GLY A 130 -15.87 -5.67 0.35
CA GLY A 130 -14.73 -5.12 -0.41
C GLY A 130 -14.50 -5.73 -1.79
N HIS A 131 -15.17 -6.84 -2.15
CA HIS A 131 -15.02 -7.45 -3.48
C HIS A 131 -15.73 -6.65 -4.58
N GLN A 132 -15.08 -6.54 -5.74
CA GLN A 132 -15.53 -5.76 -6.89
C GLN A 132 -15.92 -6.65 -8.07
N PHE A 133 -17.00 -6.25 -8.75
CA PHE A 133 -17.54 -6.95 -9.92
C PHE A 133 -18.11 -5.92 -10.90
N HIS A 134 -18.30 -6.30 -12.16
CA HIS A 134 -19.15 -5.54 -13.06
C HIS A 134 -20.56 -5.43 -12.47
N THR A 135 -21.15 -4.23 -12.51
CA THR A 135 -22.52 -3.97 -12.03
C THR A 135 -23.53 -4.88 -12.72
N SER A 136 -23.35 -5.16 -14.02
CA SER A 136 -24.18 -6.10 -14.79
C SER A 136 -24.01 -7.56 -14.35
N CYS A 137 -22.80 -7.97 -13.97
CA CYS A 137 -22.54 -9.32 -13.48
C CYS A 137 -23.15 -9.52 -12.09
N ILE A 138 -22.91 -8.59 -11.16
CA ILE A 138 -23.35 -8.77 -9.78
C ILE A 138 -24.83 -8.48 -9.57
N SER A 139 -25.49 -7.69 -10.44
CA SER A 139 -26.94 -7.47 -10.38
C SER A 139 -27.75 -8.74 -10.65
N ARG A 140 -27.19 -9.67 -11.46
CA ARG A 140 -27.81 -10.97 -11.79
C ARG A 140 -27.48 -12.07 -10.78
N TRP A 141 -26.63 -11.77 -9.78
CA TRP A 141 -26.20 -12.72 -8.78
C TRP A 141 -27.06 -12.64 -7.51
N LYS A 142 -27.03 -13.72 -6.70
CA LYS A 142 -27.75 -13.80 -5.42
C LYS A 142 -27.34 -12.69 -4.44
N LEU A 143 -28.06 -12.61 -3.31
CA LEU A 143 -27.84 -11.65 -2.21
C LEU A 143 -26.51 -11.82 -1.43
N THR A 144 -25.56 -12.63 -1.93
CA THR A 144 -24.29 -12.95 -1.28
C THR A 144 -23.10 -12.76 -2.23
N CYS A 145 -21.93 -12.40 -1.70
CA CYS A 145 -20.71 -12.23 -2.48
C CYS A 145 -20.26 -13.56 -3.15
N PRO A 146 -19.95 -13.58 -4.46
CA PRO A 146 -19.37 -14.76 -5.13
C PRO A 146 -18.05 -15.25 -4.52
N ASN A 147 -17.22 -14.34 -4.01
CA ASN A 147 -15.87 -14.67 -3.53
C ASN A 147 -15.85 -15.15 -2.08
N CYS A 148 -16.65 -14.55 -1.19
CA CYS A 148 -16.61 -14.86 0.25
C CYS A 148 -17.95 -15.24 0.86
N ARG A 149 -19.04 -15.26 0.09
CA ARG A 149 -20.41 -15.58 0.52
C ARG A 149 -21.01 -14.66 1.60
N ALA A 150 -20.33 -13.58 1.99
CA ALA A 150 -20.88 -12.56 2.87
C ALA A 150 -22.14 -11.92 2.27
N SER A 151 -23.06 -11.50 3.14
CA SER A 151 -24.28 -10.77 2.76
C SER A 151 -23.95 -9.47 2.01
N ARG A 152 -24.82 -9.09 1.08
CA ARG A 152 -24.74 -7.82 0.34
C ARG A 152 -25.38 -6.64 1.08
N LEU A 153 -26.02 -6.91 2.22
CA LEU A 153 -26.64 -5.96 3.15
C LEU A 153 -25.65 -5.62 4.26
#